data_AF-A0AAW8HDH0-F1
#
_entry.id   AF-A0AAW8HDH0-F1
#
_cell.length_a   1.000
_cell.length_b   1.000
_cell.length_c   1.000
_cell.angle_alpha   90.00
_cell.angle_beta   90.00
_cell.angle_gamma   90.00
#
_symmetry.space_group_name_H-M   'P 1'
#
loop_
_entity.id
_entity.type
_entity.pdbx_description
1 polymer ?
#
loop_
_entity_poly.entity_id
_entity_poly.type
_entity_poly.pdbx_seq_one_letter_code
_entity_poly.pdbx_strand_id
1 'polypeptide(L)'
;MSEQNEKPYDGDAVRDGVTMASKTSRWLKGGLLGLAGLLAMTGVAYVTAKAVTPEVVVFDMKGTVDLFMQQSSQLQLDEGRAKALTARFNAALTTSLGEWQASHNAIILVKPAVMSPQRDITDEIRADIARRTQGGM
;
A
#
# COMPACT_ATOMS: atom_id res chain seq x y z
N MET A 1 -3.35 90.87 47.92
CA MET A 1 -2.49 89.79 48.47
C MET A 1 -3.32 88.53 48.57
N SER A 2 -3.02 87.37 47.98
CA SER A 2 -1.90 86.91 47.14
C SER A 2 -2.40 85.62 46.44
N GLU A 3 -2.27 85.53 45.12
CA GLU A 3 -1.37 84.58 44.40
C GLU A 3 -1.83 83.11 44.48
N GLN A 4 -2.43 82.60 43.41
CA GLN A 4 -1.75 81.73 42.41
C GLN A 4 -0.85 80.66 43.06
N ASN A 5 -1.29 79.39 42.99
CA ASN A 5 -0.36 78.28 42.84
C ASN A 5 -1.02 77.12 42.09
N GLU A 6 -1.04 77.22 40.76
CA GLU A 6 -1.01 76.06 39.87
C GLU A 6 0.43 75.54 39.79
N LYS A 7 0.62 74.23 39.97
CA LYS A 7 1.57 73.34 39.23
C LYS A 7 1.84 72.03 40.00
N PRO A 8 2.40 70.99 39.36
CA PRO A 8 2.08 70.39 38.06
C PRO A 8 1.99 68.84 38.15
N TYR A 9 1.48 68.22 37.08
CA TYR A 9 1.89 66.93 36.48
C TYR A 9 2.46 65.81 37.38
N ASP A 10 1.86 64.61 37.35
CA ASP A 10 2.55 63.49 36.70
C ASP A 10 1.57 62.41 36.22
N GLY A 11 1.45 62.30 34.90
CA GLY A 11 0.58 61.37 34.19
C GLY A 11 1.23 60.00 33.92
N ASP A 12 2.23 59.59 34.70
CA ASP A 12 3.00 58.36 34.49
C ASP A 12 2.96 57.37 35.68
N ALA A 13 1.90 57.42 36.48
CA ALA A 13 1.65 56.39 37.48
C ALA A 13 0.95 55.17 36.83
N VAL A 14 1.78 54.18 36.51
CA VAL A 14 1.43 52.76 36.57
C VAL A 14 0.69 52.19 35.35
N ARG A 15 1.31 52.28 34.17
CA ARG A 15 1.33 51.14 33.24
C ARG A 15 2.32 50.11 33.78
N ASP A 16 2.02 49.55 34.94
CA ASP A 16 2.81 48.47 35.52
C ASP A 16 2.45 47.19 34.78
N GLY A 17 3.47 46.66 34.11
CA GLY A 17 3.37 45.53 33.22
C GLY A 17 2.94 44.30 34.01
N VAL A 18 1.66 43.95 33.91
CA VAL A 18 1.29 42.54 33.97
C VAL A 18 1.84 41.91 32.71
N THR A 19 3.12 41.54 32.79
CA THR A 19 3.73 40.51 31.95
C THR A 19 2.86 39.27 32.18
N MET A 20 1.80 39.11 31.37
CA MET A 20 0.99 37.91 31.39
C MET A 20 1.92 36.78 30.98
N ALA A 21 2.44 36.10 32.00
CA ALA A 21 3.43 35.07 31.87
C ALA A 21 2.98 34.09 30.79
N SER A 22 3.91 33.77 29.89
CA SER A 22 3.81 32.94 28.69
C SER A 22 3.31 31.50 28.90
N LYS A 23 2.67 31.20 30.02
CA LYS A 23 2.18 29.89 30.45
C LYS A 23 1.12 29.34 29.49
N THR A 24 0.21 30.17 28.98
CA THR A 24 -0.79 29.77 27.98
C THR A 24 -0.13 29.40 26.65
N SER A 25 0.90 30.14 26.22
CA SER A 25 1.68 29.82 25.01
C SER A 25 2.45 28.50 25.16
N ARG A 26 3.01 28.20 26.34
CA ARG A 26 3.71 26.92 26.59
C ARG A 26 2.76 25.73 26.60
N TRP A 27 1.55 25.87 27.16
CA TRP A 27 0.52 24.82 27.12
C TRP A 27 -0.02 24.60 25.71
N LEU A 28 -0.27 25.68 24.95
CA LEU A 28 -0.64 25.60 23.54
C LEU A 28 0.45 24.94 22.69
N LYS A 29 1.73 25.31 22.88
CA LYS A 29 2.86 24.70 22.18
C LYS A 29 3.02 23.22 22.54
N GLY A 30 2.88 22.85 23.81
CA GLY A 30 2.91 21.46 24.26
C GLY A 30 1.76 20.63 23.68
N GLY A 31 0.54 21.18 23.66
CA GLY A 31 -0.61 20.55 23.02
C GLY A 31 -0.42 20.38 21.51
N LEU A 32 0.13 21.40 20.83
CA LEU A 32 0.42 21.34 19.40
C LEU A 32 1.49 20.30 19.07
N LEU A 33 2.56 20.22 19.88
CA LEU A 33 3.61 19.20 19.77
C LEU A 33 3.05 17.80 20.01
N GLY A 34 2.20 17.62 21.01
CA GLY A 34 1.52 16.36 21.29
C GLY A 34 0.63 15.91 20.12
N LEU A 35 -0.16 16.84 19.56
CA LEU A 35 -1.00 16.58 18.40
C LEU A 35 -0.16 16.23 17.16
N ALA A 36 0.94 16.94 16.91
CA ALA A 36 1.85 16.65 15.82
C ALA A 36 2.48 15.25 15.96
N GLY A 37 2.88 14.86 17.18
CA GLY A 37 3.38 13.52 17.48
C GLY A 37 2.33 12.44 17.22
N LEU A 38 1.07 12.67 17.65
CA LEU A 38 -0.03 11.75 17.40
C LEU A 38 -0.30 11.58 15.90
N LEU A 39 -0.37 12.67 15.14
CA LEU A 39 -0.55 12.64 13.69
C LEU A 39 0.59 11.91 12.98
N ALA A 40 1.84 12.12 13.42
CA ALA A 40 2.99 11.39 12.88
C ALA A 40 2.86 9.88 13.12
N MET A 41 2.49 9.46 14.34
CA MET A 41 2.27 8.03 14.66
C MET A 41 1.12 7.44 13.84
N THR A 42 -0.01 8.13 13.73
CA THR A 42 -1.14 7.69 12.90
C THR A 42 -0.76 7.59 11.42
N GLY A 43 0.03 8.54 10.92
CA GLY A 43 0.55 8.51 9.55
C GLY A 43 1.44 7.30 9.29
N VAL A 44 2.40 7.03 10.17
CA VAL A 44 3.26 5.84 10.06
C VAL A 44 2.44 4.55 10.11
N ALA A 45 1.47 4.47 11.04
CA ALA A 45 0.58 3.32 11.14
C ALA A 45 -0.26 3.11 9.87
N TYR A 46 -0.82 4.19 9.29
CA TYR A 46 -1.60 4.13 8.07
C TYR A 46 -0.77 3.67 6.86
N VAL A 47 0.43 4.25 6.67
CA VAL A 47 1.34 3.86 5.59
C VAL A 47 1.75 2.40 5.73
N THR A 48 2.07 1.96 6.94
CA THR A 48 2.43 0.56 7.21
C THR A 48 1.26 -0.36 6.91
N ALA A 49 0.06 -0.05 7.41
CA ALA A 49 -1.14 -0.83 7.17
C ALA A 49 -1.44 -0.95 5.67
N LYS A 50 -1.32 0.14 4.91
CA LYS A 50 -1.48 0.14 3.45
C LYS A 50 -0.43 -0.70 2.74
N ALA A 51 0.82 -0.65 3.18
CA ALA A 51 1.92 -1.41 2.58
C ALA A 51 1.79 -2.93 2.80
N VAL A 52 1.21 -3.35 3.92
CA VAL A 52 1.08 -4.79 4.27
C VAL A 52 -0.27 -5.40 3.92
N THR A 53 -1.29 -4.61 3.55
CA THR A 53 -2.62 -5.14 3.21
C THR A 53 -2.53 -5.97 1.92
N PRO A 54 -2.85 -7.26 1.95
CA PRO A 54 -2.74 -8.09 0.76
C PRO A 54 -3.78 -7.74 -0.30
N GLU A 55 -3.38 -7.74 -1.57
CA GLU A 55 -4.32 -7.63 -2.70
C GLU A 55 -4.98 -9.00 -2.95
N VAL A 56 -6.30 -9.06 -3.04
CA VAL A 56 -7.02 -10.30 -3.40
C VAL A 56 -7.35 -10.27 -4.88
N VAL A 57 -6.83 -11.25 -5.61
CA VAL A 57 -7.03 -11.37 -7.06
C VAL A 57 -7.52 -12.75 -7.43
N VAL A 58 -8.00 -12.90 -8.66
CA VAL A 58 -8.52 -14.17 -9.18
C VAL A 58 -7.75 -14.64 -10.39
N PHE A 59 -7.58 -15.96 -10.46
CA PHE A 59 -6.93 -16.66 -11.54
C PHE A 59 -7.81 -17.80 -12.05
N ASP A 60 -7.99 -17.87 -13.37
CA ASP A 60 -8.66 -18.98 -14.03
C ASP A 60 -7.68 -20.12 -14.31
N MET A 61 -7.42 -20.94 -13.29
CA MET A 61 -6.56 -22.11 -13.43
C MET A 61 -7.13 -23.12 -14.41
N LYS A 62 -8.45 -23.36 -14.37
CA LYS A 62 -9.11 -24.34 -15.21
C LYS A 62 -8.98 -23.96 -16.68
N GLY A 63 -9.37 -22.74 -17.04
CA GLY A 63 -9.26 -22.27 -18.42
C GLY A 63 -7.82 -22.25 -18.92
N THR A 64 -6.84 -21.98 -18.04
CA THR A 64 -5.42 -21.98 -18.40
C THR A 64 -4.89 -23.37 -18.69
N VAL A 65 -5.25 -24.37 -17.88
CA VAL A 65 -4.88 -25.77 -18.10
C VAL A 65 -5.60 -26.33 -19.33
N ASP A 66 -6.90 -26.05 -19.49
CA ASP A 66 -7.68 -26.51 -20.64
C ASP A 66 -7.10 -25.96 -21.95
N LEU A 67 -6.68 -24.68 -21.98
CA LEU A 67 -5.99 -24.07 -23.11
C LEU A 67 -4.65 -24.77 -23.42
N PHE A 68 -3.84 -25.08 -22.40
CA PHE A 68 -2.60 -25.83 -22.57
C PHE A 68 -2.85 -27.24 -23.15
N MET A 69 -3.89 -27.94 -22.68
CA MET A 69 -4.26 -29.25 -23.22
C MET A 69 -4.69 -29.14 -24.69
N GLN A 70 -5.46 -28.11 -25.04
CA GLN A 70 -5.86 -27.84 -26.42
C GLN A 70 -4.64 -27.55 -27.31
N GLN A 71 -3.67 -26.77 -26.83
CA GLN A 71 -2.45 -26.44 -27.58
C GLN A 71 -1.52 -27.65 -27.72
N SER A 72 -1.33 -28.42 -26.65
CA SER A 72 -0.46 -29.60 -26.65
C SER A 72 -1.02 -30.72 -27.52
N SER A 73 -2.35 -30.89 -27.62
CA SER A 73 -2.97 -31.89 -28.50
C SER A 73 -2.67 -31.68 -29.99
N GLN A 74 -2.34 -30.45 -30.40
CA GLN A 74 -1.95 -30.13 -31.78
C GLN A 74 -0.50 -30.51 -32.09
N LEU A 75 0.33 -30.63 -31.05
CA LEU A 75 1.68 -31.14 -31.15
C LEU A 75 1.57 -32.66 -31.10
N GLN A 76 1.77 -33.37 -32.20
CA GLN A 76 1.82 -34.83 -32.19
C GLN A 76 3.09 -35.26 -31.41
N LEU A 77 2.95 -35.45 -30.10
CA LEU A 77 4.04 -35.77 -29.18
C LEU A 77 4.02 -37.26 -28.83
N ASP A 78 5.20 -37.86 -28.73
CA ASP A 78 5.33 -39.11 -27.99
C ASP A 78 5.16 -38.87 -26.49
N GLU A 79 4.95 -39.96 -25.75
CA GLU A 79 4.68 -39.93 -24.31
C GLU A 79 5.78 -39.21 -23.50
N GLY A 80 7.05 -39.40 -23.89
CA GLY A 80 8.18 -38.76 -23.23
C GLY A 80 8.17 -37.24 -23.40
N ARG A 81 7.92 -36.77 -24.62
CA ARG A 81 7.82 -35.34 -24.93
C ARG A 81 6.57 -34.71 -24.31
N ALA A 82 5.43 -35.41 -24.29
CA ALA A 82 4.21 -34.94 -23.64
C ALA A 82 4.40 -34.73 -22.13
N LYS A 83 5.08 -35.67 -21.46
CA LYS A 83 5.42 -35.56 -20.04
C LYS A 83 6.37 -34.41 -19.76
N ALA A 84 7.42 -34.26 -20.58
CA ALA A 84 8.37 -33.16 -20.46
C ALA A 84 7.71 -31.79 -20.65
N LEU A 85 6.82 -31.66 -21.65
CA LEU A 85 6.07 -30.43 -21.90
C LEU A 85 5.15 -30.08 -20.73
N THR A 86 4.42 -31.07 -20.20
CA THR A 86 3.54 -30.90 -19.03
C THR A 86 4.33 -30.47 -17.79
N ALA A 87 5.50 -31.07 -17.55
CA ALA A 87 6.37 -30.69 -16.43
C ALA A 87 6.86 -29.25 -16.55
N ARG A 88 7.28 -28.82 -17.76
CA ARG A 88 7.69 -27.43 -18.03
C ARG A 88 6.54 -26.45 -17.81
N PHE A 89 5.34 -26.79 -18.27
CA PHE A 89 4.15 -25.97 -18.05
C PHE A 89 3.84 -25.81 -16.55
N ASN A 90 3.81 -26.90 -15.78
CA ASN A 90 3.53 -26.84 -14.34
C ASN A 90 4.60 -26.06 -13.56
N ALA A 91 5.87 -26.20 -13.94
CA ALA A 91 6.95 -25.40 -13.37
C ALA A 91 6.76 -23.91 -13.67
N ALA A 92 6.51 -23.56 -14.94
CA ALA A 92 6.26 -22.18 -15.33
C ALA A 92 5.03 -21.57 -14.63
N LEU A 93 3.93 -22.32 -14.50
CA LEU A 93 2.73 -21.90 -13.78
C LEU A 93 3.02 -21.63 -12.30
N THR A 94 3.69 -22.56 -11.62
CA THR A 94 4.02 -22.43 -10.20
C THR A 94 4.95 -21.24 -9.96
N THR A 95 5.98 -21.10 -10.78
CA THR A 95 6.92 -19.97 -10.68
C THR A 95 6.24 -18.65 -10.98
N SER A 96 5.41 -18.58 -12.03
CA SER A 96 4.69 -17.36 -12.41
C SER A 96 3.78 -16.87 -11.28
N LEU A 97 2.97 -17.76 -10.70
CA LEU A 97 2.11 -17.43 -9.57
C LEU A 97 2.92 -17.04 -8.34
N GLY A 98 3.98 -17.77 -8.00
CA GLY A 98 4.82 -17.47 -6.84
C GLY A 98 5.52 -16.11 -6.92
N GLU A 99 6.11 -15.79 -8.07
CA GLU A 99 6.76 -14.49 -8.29
C GLU A 99 5.75 -13.34 -8.32
N TRP A 100 4.57 -13.56 -8.91
CA TRP A 100 3.51 -12.57 -8.94
C TRP A 100 2.99 -12.28 -7.52
N GLN A 101 2.75 -13.32 -6.70
CA GLN A 101 2.34 -13.16 -5.30
C GLN A 101 3.39 -12.42 -4.47
N ALA A 102 4.67 -12.76 -4.63
CA ALA A 102 5.75 -12.13 -3.90
C ALA A 102 5.94 -10.64 -4.26
N SER A 103 5.79 -10.30 -5.54
CA SER A 103 5.93 -8.91 -6.02
C SER A 103 4.73 -8.02 -5.70
N HIS A 104 3.52 -8.60 -5.57
CA HIS A 104 2.28 -7.84 -5.33
C HIS A 104 1.76 -7.96 -3.89
N ASN A 105 2.42 -8.73 -3.01
CA ASN A 105 1.91 -9.09 -1.69
C ASN A 105 0.45 -9.57 -1.77
N ALA A 106 0.19 -10.54 -2.64
CA ALA A 106 -1.16 -10.84 -3.07
C ALA A 106 -1.61 -12.27 -2.75
N ILE A 107 -2.91 -12.41 -2.52
CA ILE A 107 -3.61 -13.67 -2.32
C ILE A 107 -4.35 -13.99 -3.62
N ILE A 108 -3.92 -15.06 -4.30
CA ILE A 108 -4.54 -15.52 -5.54
C ILE A 108 -5.62 -16.54 -5.20
N LEU A 109 -6.84 -16.28 -5.65
CA LEU A 109 -7.99 -17.17 -5.56
C LEU A 109 -8.30 -17.78 -6.92
N VAL A 110 -8.84 -19.00 -6.95
CA VAL A 110 -9.21 -19.66 -8.21
C VAL A 110 -10.68 -19.34 -8.52
N LYS A 111 -10.98 -18.90 -9.75
CA LYS A 111 -12.30 -18.37 -10.18
C LYS A 111 -13.56 -19.17 -9.76
N PRO A 112 -13.59 -20.52 -9.73
CA PRO A 112 -14.78 -21.27 -9.32
C PRO A 112 -15.16 -21.04 -7.84
N ALA A 113 -14.26 -20.51 -7.01
CA ALA A 113 -14.43 -20.36 -5.58
C ALA A 113 -14.81 -18.93 -5.13
N VAL A 114 -14.98 -17.99 -6.05
CA VAL A 114 -15.21 -16.57 -5.72
C VAL A 114 -16.57 -16.08 -6.22
N MET A 115 -17.36 -15.50 -5.31
CA MET A 115 -18.67 -14.93 -5.62
C MET A 115 -18.62 -13.42 -5.89
N SER A 116 -17.56 -12.74 -5.43
CA SER A 116 -17.35 -11.30 -5.64
C SER A 116 -16.43 -11.08 -6.84
N PRO A 117 -16.69 -10.05 -7.68
CA PRO A 117 -15.74 -9.64 -8.70
C PRO A 117 -14.45 -9.17 -8.02
N GLN A 118 -13.35 -9.85 -8.32
CA GLN A 118 -11.99 -9.44 -7.97
C GLN A 118 -11.22 -9.16 -9.26
N ARG A 119 -10.07 -8.49 -9.16
CA ARG A 119 -9.19 -8.30 -10.30
C ARG A 119 -8.75 -9.66 -10.85
N ASP A 120 -8.95 -9.85 -12.14
CA ASP A 120 -8.56 -11.06 -12.85
C ASP A 120 -7.15 -10.89 -13.43
N ILE A 121 -6.23 -11.74 -13.01
CA ILE A 121 -4.82 -11.71 -13.42
C ILE A 121 -4.51 -12.80 -14.47
N THR A 122 -5.53 -13.50 -14.96
CA THR A 122 -5.38 -14.66 -15.84
C THR A 122 -4.51 -14.37 -17.08
N ASP A 123 -4.72 -13.24 -17.74
CA ASP A 123 -3.97 -12.90 -18.96
C ASP A 123 -2.51 -12.55 -18.67
N GLU A 124 -2.24 -11.88 -17.53
CA GLU A 124 -0.88 -11.55 -17.08
C GLU A 124 -0.07 -12.83 -16.81
N ILE A 125 -0.66 -13.77 -16.07
CA ILE A 125 -0.04 -15.04 -15.71
C ILE A 125 0.16 -15.92 -16.96
N ARG A 126 -0.84 -15.99 -17.85
CA ARG A 126 -0.70 -16.74 -19.12
C ARG A 126 0.44 -16.20 -20.00
N ALA A 127 0.56 -14.88 -20.12
CA ALA A 127 1.64 -14.27 -20.87
C ALA A 127 3.02 -14.62 -20.27
N ASP A 128 3.14 -14.62 -18.94
CA ASP A 128 4.38 -14.98 -18.26
C ASP A 128 4.72 -16.48 -18.41
N ILE A 129 3.73 -17.36 -18.28
CA ILE A 129 3.89 -18.80 -18.56
C ILE A 129 4.36 -19.03 -19.99
N ALA A 130 3.75 -18.36 -20.97
CA ALA A 130 4.15 -18.46 -22.38
C ALA A 130 5.61 -18.05 -22.58
N ARG A 131 6.04 -16.91 -21.98
CA ARG A 131 7.44 -16.49 -22.03
C ARG A 131 8.39 -17.54 -21.44
N ARG A 132 8.07 -18.12 -20.29
CA ARG A 132 8.92 -19.11 -19.60
C ARG A 132 8.97 -20.46 -20.31
N THR A 133 7.87 -20.85 -20.94
CA THR A 133 7.77 -22.11 -21.70
C THR A 133 8.41 -22.02 -23.08
N GLN A 134 8.40 -20.84 -23.71
CA GLN A 134 9.04 -20.57 -25.00
C GLN A 134 10.52 -20.16 -24.87
N GLY A 135 10.89 -19.43 -23.83
CA GLY A 135 12.23 -18.88 -23.59
C GLY A 135 13.23 -19.85 -22.94
N GLY A 136 12.89 -21.13 -22.83
CA GLY A 136 13.79 -22.19 -22.34
C GLY A 136 14.67 -22.82 -23.43
N MET A 137 15.05 -22.05 -24.45
CA MET A 137 15.93 -22.45 -25.56
C MET A 137 17.26 -21.72 -25.47
#